data_AF-F1TCR5-F1
#
_entry.id   AF-F1TCR5-F1
#
_cell.length_a   1.000
_cell.length_b   1.000
_cell.length_c   1.000
_cell.angle_alpha   90.00
_cell.angle_beta   90.00
_cell.angle_gamma   90.00
#
_symmetry.space_group_name_H-M   'P 1'
#
loop_
_entity.id
_entity.type
_entity.pdbx_description
1 polymer ?
#
loop_
_entity_poly.entity_id
_entity_poly.type
_entity_poly.pdbx_seq_one_letter_code
_entity_poly.pdbx_strand_id
1 'polypeptide(L)'
;MLFILLIIVGVLAVFCGLSFKVIKISKDTKRKNITDVIGSVEENIFVKKVLDILTKNKSNWLNRFEGRVLELSEVGISLGRLYLIKVVCFLLCIVVFSAIRYTNMGYEQRLVIETAEKEDSLFYSPQSQDSGQYQFYRTVLWKVGKEVLESSVDTELYHLVGEKVAEVLNSSDKHEIDEKTGWFINKWRAAQKIGFFKPQYLWLILISLFLPDIFLAIRWLVKGALYKKEIIKLEYIFQLLARIDGINTLDIICELEKSSKTYEDWLKQFAAIFRYDKKKGFDYLKNKNVKSLSKFADIMEIYSLHDKEVALQILDREAMERDEAIIMVADETLDLIDLIAFISIVPLVYELARLMLNPMLDMVYKAFEFI
;
A
#
# COMPACT_ATOMS: atom_id res chain seq x y z
N MET A 1 -10.56 -11.62 -2.97
CA MET A 1 -9.98 -10.69 -1.95
C MET A 1 -8.66 -10.08 -2.38
N LEU A 2 -7.71 -10.87 -2.90
CA LEU A 2 -6.35 -10.41 -3.23
C LEU A 2 -6.30 -9.28 -4.28
N PHE A 3 -7.12 -9.37 -5.33
CA PHE A 3 -7.24 -8.34 -6.37
C PHE A 3 -7.77 -6.99 -5.85
N ILE A 4 -8.73 -7.03 -4.92
CA ILE A 4 -9.29 -5.83 -4.26
C ILE A 4 -8.23 -5.16 -3.39
N LEU A 5 -7.44 -5.97 -2.67
CA LEU A 5 -6.36 -5.50 -1.81
C LEU A 5 -5.27 -4.81 -2.64
N LEU A 6 -4.92 -5.37 -3.82
CA LEU A 6 -3.98 -4.77 -4.76
C LEU A 6 -4.45 -3.42 -5.33
N ILE A 7 -5.73 -3.30 -5.71
CA ILE A 7 -6.28 -2.02 -6.21
C ILE A 7 -6.25 -0.95 -5.11
N ILE A 8 -6.60 -1.30 -3.88
CA ILE A 8 -6.62 -0.37 -2.74
C ILE A 8 -5.20 0.09 -2.40
N VAL A 9 -4.25 -0.85 -2.32
CA VAL A 9 -2.83 -0.53 -2.09
C VAL A 9 -2.31 0.36 -3.22
N GLY A 10 -2.69 0.11 -4.47
CA GLY A 10 -2.32 0.95 -5.62
C GLY A 10 -2.86 2.38 -5.52
N VAL A 11 -4.16 2.56 -5.26
CA VAL A 11 -4.79 3.89 -5.16
C VAL A 11 -4.23 4.67 -3.97
N LEU A 12 -4.03 4.02 -2.83
CA LEU A 12 -3.44 4.65 -1.65
C LEU A 12 -1.97 4.98 -1.84
N ALA A 13 -1.20 4.11 -2.52
CA ALA A 13 0.20 4.39 -2.86
C ALA A 13 0.32 5.58 -3.81
N VAL A 14 -0.58 5.72 -4.79
CA VAL A 14 -0.64 6.89 -5.68
C VAL A 14 -1.02 8.14 -4.87
N PHE A 15 -2.04 8.09 -4.02
CA PHE A 15 -2.45 9.25 -3.23
C PHE A 15 -1.39 9.70 -2.23
N CYS A 16 -0.78 8.77 -1.49
CA CYS A 16 0.35 9.04 -0.61
C CYS A 16 1.56 9.55 -1.39
N GLY A 17 1.92 8.93 -2.52
CA GLY A 17 3.03 9.35 -3.38
C GLY A 17 2.87 10.76 -3.94
N LEU A 18 1.65 11.12 -4.35
CA LEU A 18 1.28 12.46 -4.79
C LEU A 18 1.32 13.47 -3.63
N SER A 19 0.76 13.11 -2.48
CA SER A 19 0.70 13.98 -1.29
C SER A 19 2.09 14.27 -0.73
N PHE A 20 2.98 13.30 -0.80
CA PHE A 20 4.34 13.43 -0.30
C PHE A 20 5.34 13.90 -1.38
N LYS A 21 4.98 14.13 -2.65
CA LYS A 21 5.94 14.51 -3.71
C LYS A 21 7.14 13.54 -3.81
N VAL A 22 6.90 12.23 -3.70
CA VAL A 22 7.97 11.22 -3.96
C VAL A 22 8.25 11.12 -5.45
N ILE A 23 7.25 11.41 -6.29
CA ILE A 23 7.39 11.53 -7.74
C ILE A 23 7.47 13.03 -8.07
N LYS A 24 8.61 13.48 -8.63
CA LYS A 24 8.71 14.82 -9.23
C LYS A 24 7.80 14.86 -10.47
N ILE A 25 6.56 15.33 -10.29
CA ILE A 25 5.71 15.69 -11.43
C ILE A 25 6.28 16.97 -12.02
N SER A 26 6.44 17.00 -13.34
CA SER A 26 7.02 18.14 -14.06
C SER A 26 6.27 19.44 -13.72
N LYS A 27 7.04 20.53 -13.56
CA LYS A 27 6.58 21.84 -13.08
C LYS A 27 5.55 22.55 -13.99
N ASP A 28 5.12 21.94 -15.08
CA ASP A 28 4.37 22.64 -16.15
C ASP A 28 2.84 22.62 -16.03
N THR A 29 2.28 22.08 -14.95
CA THR A 29 0.83 22.15 -14.74
C THR A 29 0.48 23.08 -13.58
N LYS A 30 -0.19 24.20 -13.89
CA LYS A 30 -0.88 25.12 -12.96
C LYS A 30 -2.05 24.43 -12.22
N ARG A 31 -1.86 23.23 -11.68
CA ARG A 31 -2.83 22.56 -10.82
C ARG A 31 -2.48 22.94 -9.38
N LYS A 32 -3.45 23.45 -8.61
CA LYS A 32 -3.31 23.61 -7.15
C LYS A 32 -2.76 22.29 -6.61
N ASN A 33 -1.59 22.33 -5.97
CA ASN A 33 -1.00 21.10 -5.46
C ASN A 33 -1.94 20.54 -4.40
N ILE A 34 -2.11 19.21 -4.37
CA ILE A 34 -2.93 18.52 -3.37
C ILE A 34 -2.51 18.94 -1.94
N THR A 35 -1.23 19.27 -1.77
CA THR A 35 -0.65 19.82 -0.54
C THR A 35 -1.25 21.17 -0.12
N ASP A 36 -1.62 22.04 -1.07
CA ASP A 36 -2.25 23.34 -0.78
C ASP A 36 -3.72 23.18 -0.37
N VAL A 37 -4.43 22.23 -0.98
CA VAL A 37 -5.81 21.88 -0.60
C VAL A 37 -5.83 21.28 0.80
N ILE A 38 -4.92 20.37 1.12
CA ILE A 38 -4.78 19.81 2.47
C ILE A 38 -4.45 20.91 3.50
N GLY A 39 -3.59 21.87 3.14
CA GLY A 39 -3.29 23.03 3.99
C GLY A 39 -4.54 23.86 4.31
N SER A 40 -5.40 24.13 3.32
CA SER A 40 -6.65 24.88 3.54
C SER A 40 -7.67 24.14 4.44
N VAL A 41 -7.63 22.80 4.47
CA VAL A 41 -8.49 21.99 5.35
C VAL A 41 -7.93 21.93 6.77
N GLU A 42 -6.61 21.89 6.93
CA GLU A 42 -5.92 21.95 8.23
C GLU A 42 -6.21 23.28 8.95
N GLU A 43 -6.35 24.38 8.22
CA GLU A 43 -6.64 25.71 8.76
C GLU A 43 -8.08 25.88 9.26
N ASN A 44 -8.98 24.94 8.97
CA ASN A 44 -10.35 24.98 9.47
C ASN A 44 -10.36 24.81 11.01
N ILE A 45 -11.04 25.72 11.72
CA ILE A 45 -11.07 25.80 13.19
C ILE A 45 -11.47 24.47 13.85
N PHE A 46 -12.44 23.76 13.29
CA PHE A 46 -12.90 22.48 13.85
C PHE A 46 -11.87 21.36 13.65
N VAL A 47 -11.32 21.27 12.43
CA VAL A 47 -10.31 20.27 12.08
C VAL A 47 -9.05 20.49 12.91
N LYS A 48 -8.60 21.74 13.01
CA LYS A 48 -7.46 22.13 13.84
C LYS A 48 -7.65 21.76 15.30
N LYS A 49 -8.83 22.01 15.89
CA LYS A 49 -9.11 21.66 17.29
C LYS A 49 -9.06 20.14 17.55
N VAL A 50 -9.55 19.34 16.61
CA VAL A 50 -9.48 17.86 16.70
C VAL A 50 -8.04 17.36 16.54
N LEU A 51 -7.31 17.89 15.55
CA LEU A 51 -5.90 17.56 15.33
C LEU A 51 -5.05 18.00 16.53
N ASP A 52 -5.32 19.16 17.12
CA ASP A 52 -4.62 19.66 18.29
C ASP A 52 -4.81 18.71 19.48
N ILE A 53 -5.98 18.10 19.66
CA ILE A 53 -6.20 17.09 20.72
C ILE A 53 -5.34 15.84 20.50
N LEU A 54 -5.28 15.34 19.26
CA LEU A 54 -4.47 14.16 18.90
C LEU A 54 -2.97 14.44 19.03
N THR A 55 -2.56 15.66 18.69
CA THR A 55 -1.14 16.07 18.65
C THR A 55 -0.65 16.75 19.93
N LYS A 56 -1.53 17.09 20.88
CA LYS A 56 -1.21 17.80 22.13
C LYS A 56 -0.14 17.08 22.95
N ASN A 57 -0.23 15.75 22.99
CA ASN A 57 0.64 14.92 23.81
C ASN A 57 1.90 14.49 23.04
N LYS A 58 2.91 15.36 23.00
CA LYS A 58 4.19 15.07 22.32
C LYS A 58 5.02 13.96 23.01
N SER A 59 4.71 13.59 24.26
CA SER A 59 5.41 12.48 24.93
C SER A 59 4.85 11.11 24.58
N ASN A 60 3.71 11.05 23.87
CA ASN A 60 3.09 9.80 23.46
C ASN A 60 3.99 9.05 22.47
N TRP A 61 4.13 7.73 22.62
CA TRP A 61 5.08 6.93 21.83
C TRP A 61 4.79 7.02 20.32
N LEU A 62 3.52 7.00 19.92
CA LEU A 62 3.09 7.18 18.53
C LEU A 62 3.51 8.54 17.96
N ASN A 63 3.25 9.63 18.68
CA ASN A 63 3.64 10.98 18.27
C ASN A 63 5.17 11.14 18.18
N ARG A 64 5.93 10.48 19.06
CA ARG A 64 7.39 10.44 18.98
C ARG A 64 7.90 9.68 17.76
N PHE A 65 7.28 8.52 17.46
CA PHE A 65 7.63 7.72 16.29
C PHE A 65 7.33 8.48 15.00
N GLU A 66 6.11 9.01 14.86
CA GLU A 66 5.69 9.79 13.70
C GLU A 66 6.53 11.05 13.50
N GLY A 67 6.87 11.75 14.58
CA GLY A 67 7.77 12.90 14.54
C GLY A 67 9.15 12.52 13.99
N ARG A 68 9.76 11.43 14.48
CA ARG A 68 11.05 10.93 13.94
C ARG A 68 10.95 10.56 12.47
N VAL A 69 9.89 9.85 12.08
CA VAL A 69 9.70 9.43 10.67
C VAL A 69 9.52 10.66 9.76
N LEU A 70 8.83 11.70 10.21
CA LEU A 70 8.66 12.96 9.46
C LEU A 70 9.98 13.73 9.31
N GLU A 71 10.76 13.84 10.39
CA GLU A 71 12.08 14.47 10.37
C GLU A 71 13.02 13.74 9.40
N LEU A 72 13.10 12.41 9.54
CA LEU A 72 13.98 11.56 8.75
C LEU A 72 13.59 11.44 7.27
N SER A 73 12.30 11.61 6.95
CA SER A 73 11.81 11.59 5.57
C SER A 73 11.93 12.96 4.88
N GLU A 74 12.24 14.02 5.62
CA GLU A 74 12.43 15.42 5.17
C GLU A 74 11.27 15.91 4.28
N VAL A 75 10.05 15.54 4.65
CA VAL A 75 8.86 15.86 3.85
C VAL A 75 8.38 17.29 4.11
N GLY A 76 8.87 17.92 5.19
CA GLY A 76 8.55 19.31 5.55
C GLY A 76 7.07 19.49 5.91
N ILE A 77 6.44 18.44 6.44
CA ILE A 77 5.01 18.41 6.81
C ILE A 77 4.88 18.40 8.34
N SER A 78 3.87 19.13 8.85
CA SER A 78 3.51 19.13 10.27
C SER A 78 2.94 17.78 10.72
N LEU A 79 3.10 17.44 11.99
CA LEU A 79 2.54 16.22 12.58
C LEU A 79 0.99 16.22 12.51
N GLY A 80 0.35 17.39 12.64
CA GLY A 80 -1.10 17.53 12.43
C GLY A 80 -1.54 17.19 11.01
N ARG A 81 -0.80 17.62 9.99
CA ARG A 81 -1.09 17.29 8.59
C ARG A 81 -0.88 15.81 8.27
N LEU A 82 0.06 15.13 8.93
CA LEU A 82 0.20 13.67 8.82
C LEU A 82 -1.08 12.95 9.33
N TYR A 83 -1.60 13.34 10.49
CA TYR A 83 -2.86 12.81 11.02
C TYR A 83 -4.05 13.10 10.11
N LEU A 84 -4.11 14.29 9.51
CA LEU A 84 -5.14 14.64 8.53
C LEU A 84 -5.10 13.69 7.33
N ILE A 85 -3.90 13.42 6.79
CA ILE A 85 -3.71 12.46 5.68
C ILE A 85 -4.15 11.05 6.10
N LYS A 86 -3.83 10.59 7.32
CA LYS A 86 -4.29 9.30 7.85
C LYS A 86 -5.81 9.20 7.88
N VAL A 87 -6.49 10.24 8.36
CA VAL A 87 -7.96 10.29 8.40
C VAL A 87 -8.56 10.26 7.00
N VAL A 88 -7.99 11.01 6.06
CA VAL A 88 -8.46 11.01 4.66
C VAL A 88 -8.27 9.64 4.01
N CYS A 89 -7.12 8.99 4.20
CA CYS A 89 -6.88 7.63 3.73
C CYS A 89 -7.88 6.63 4.33
N PHE A 90 -8.17 6.76 5.62
CA PHE A 90 -9.14 5.92 6.31
C PHE A 90 -10.57 6.09 5.74
N LEU A 91 -11.00 7.33 5.52
CA LEU A 91 -12.31 7.62 4.91
C LEU A 91 -12.41 7.08 3.48
N LEU A 92 -11.35 7.26 2.67
CA LEU A 92 -11.30 6.70 1.32
C LEU A 92 -11.42 5.18 1.33
N CYS A 93 -10.73 4.50 2.26
CA CYS A 93 -10.87 3.05 2.43
C CYS A 93 -12.31 2.65 2.78
N ILE A 94 -12.97 3.35 3.71
CA ILE A 94 -14.37 3.07 4.05
C ILE A 94 -15.26 3.16 2.81
N VAL A 95 -15.12 4.22 2.00
CA VAL A 95 -15.91 4.40 0.79
C VAL A 95 -15.67 3.25 -0.19
N VAL A 96 -14.41 2.89 -0.44
CA VAL A 96 -14.05 1.81 -1.37
C VAL A 96 -14.56 0.46 -0.89
N PHE A 97 -14.34 0.10 0.38
CA PHE A 97 -14.82 -1.18 0.93
C PHE A 97 -16.35 -1.25 0.95
N SER A 98 -17.02 -0.14 1.23
CA SER A 98 -18.49 -0.07 1.18
C SER A 98 -19.01 -0.30 -0.24
N ALA A 99 -18.40 0.33 -1.24
CA ALA A 99 -18.76 0.13 -2.64
C ALA A 99 -18.53 -1.31 -3.10
N ILE A 100 -17.39 -1.90 -2.74
CA ILE A 100 -17.07 -3.29 -3.06
C ILE A 100 -18.03 -4.25 -2.39
N ARG A 101 -18.37 -4.00 -1.11
CA ARG A 101 -19.31 -4.85 -0.40
C ARG A 101 -20.70 -4.77 -1.00
N TYR A 102 -21.14 -3.58 -1.36
CA TYR A 102 -22.41 -3.36 -2.05
C TYR A 102 -22.48 -4.20 -3.33
N THR A 103 -21.45 -4.15 -4.18
CA THR A 103 -21.39 -4.96 -5.41
C THR A 103 -21.34 -6.46 -5.11
N ASN A 104 -20.52 -6.89 -4.14
CA ASN A 104 -20.38 -8.30 -3.78
C ASN A 104 -21.65 -8.86 -3.14
N MET A 105 -22.42 -8.04 -2.40
CA MET A 105 -23.69 -8.46 -1.81
C MET A 105 -24.70 -8.82 -2.90
N GLY A 106 -24.82 -8.00 -3.95
CA GLY A 106 -25.68 -8.33 -5.09
C GLY A 106 -25.26 -9.61 -5.80
N TYR A 107 -23.96 -9.86 -5.91
CA TYR A 107 -23.42 -11.11 -6.49
C TYR A 107 -23.69 -12.33 -5.59
N GLU A 108 -23.47 -12.22 -4.27
CA GLU A 108 -23.74 -13.28 -3.30
C GLU A 108 -25.24 -13.62 -3.25
N GLN A 109 -26.12 -12.61 -3.29
CA GLN A 109 -27.57 -12.81 -3.35
C GLN A 109 -27.98 -13.55 -4.62
N ARG A 110 -27.43 -13.15 -5.77
CA ARG A 110 -27.67 -13.82 -7.04
C ARG A 110 -27.23 -15.28 -7.01
N LEU A 111 -26.04 -15.57 -6.48
CA LEU A 111 -25.55 -16.95 -6.34
C LEU A 111 -26.47 -17.81 -5.47
N VAL A 112 -26.91 -17.31 -4.30
CA VAL A 112 -27.81 -18.04 -3.41
C VAL A 112 -29.12 -18.43 -4.12
N ILE A 113 -29.62 -17.57 -5.01
CA ILE A 113 -30.84 -17.79 -5.78
C ILE A 113 -30.60 -18.78 -6.94
N GLU A 114 -29.45 -18.71 -7.62
CA GLU A 114 -29.11 -19.58 -8.77
C GLU A 114 -28.71 -21.00 -8.34
N THR A 115 -28.28 -21.20 -7.09
CA THR A 115 -27.93 -22.53 -6.56
C THR A 115 -29.19 -23.37 -6.33
N ALA A 116 -29.38 -24.43 -7.13
CA ALA A 116 -30.40 -25.44 -6.86
C ALA A 116 -30.12 -26.15 -5.52
N GLU A 117 -31.12 -26.24 -4.64
CA GLU A 117 -31.03 -27.08 -3.44
C GLU A 117 -30.98 -28.55 -3.88
N LYS A 118 -29.78 -29.11 -3.94
CA LYS A 118 -29.58 -30.56 -3.79
C LYS A 118 -28.66 -30.81 -2.61
N GLU A 119 -29.08 -31.82 -1.85
CA GLU A 119 -28.59 -32.40 -0.61
C GLU A 119 -27.15 -32.10 -0.19
N ASP A 120 -26.95 -32.04 1.13
CA ASP A 120 -25.67 -32.14 1.85
C ASP A 120 -24.88 -33.40 1.45
N SER A 121 -24.39 -33.47 0.21
CA SER A 121 -23.42 -34.46 -0.21
C SER A 121 -22.04 -33.93 0.19
N LEU A 122 -21.41 -34.59 1.16
CA LEU A 122 -20.03 -34.38 1.63
C LEU A 122 -18.95 -34.45 0.54
N PHE A 123 -19.32 -34.70 -0.71
CA PHE A 123 -18.46 -34.69 -1.87
C PHE A 123 -18.86 -33.54 -2.78
N TYR A 124 -17.88 -32.68 -3.10
CA TYR A 124 -18.00 -31.54 -4.01
C TYR A 124 -18.62 -31.97 -5.34
N SER A 125 -19.94 -31.85 -5.44
CA SER A 125 -20.62 -31.76 -6.74
C SER A 125 -20.61 -30.28 -7.14
N PRO A 126 -20.24 -29.93 -8.39
CA PRO A 126 -20.38 -28.57 -8.86
C PRO A 126 -21.87 -28.22 -8.80
N GLN A 127 -22.24 -27.34 -7.86
CA GLN A 127 -23.61 -26.84 -7.74
C GLN A 127 -24.08 -26.35 -9.11
N SER A 128 -25.06 -27.03 -9.70
CA SER A 128 -25.64 -26.63 -10.98
C SER A 128 -26.32 -25.28 -10.79
N GLN A 129 -25.72 -24.23 -11.36
CA GLN A 129 -26.29 -22.89 -11.38
C GLN A 129 -27.35 -22.82 -12.48
N ASP A 130 -28.59 -22.53 -12.10
CA ASP A 130 -29.68 -22.35 -13.04
C ASP A 130 -30.04 -20.86 -13.14
N SER A 131 -29.61 -20.23 -14.23
CA SER A 131 -29.91 -18.82 -14.51
C SER A 131 -31.42 -18.54 -14.66
N GLY A 132 -32.24 -19.56 -14.98
CA GLY A 132 -33.69 -19.45 -15.06
C GLY A 132 -34.35 -19.22 -13.70
N GLN A 133 -33.78 -19.77 -12.63
CA GLN A 133 -34.27 -19.57 -11.26
C GLN A 133 -34.16 -18.12 -10.81
N TYR A 134 -33.08 -17.44 -11.19
CA TYR A 134 -32.92 -16.02 -10.87
C TYR A 134 -33.92 -15.13 -11.62
N GLN A 135 -34.24 -15.45 -12.88
CA GLN A 135 -35.25 -14.72 -13.65
C GLN A 135 -36.65 -14.92 -13.07
N PHE A 136 -36.99 -16.16 -12.70
CA PHE A 136 -38.25 -16.48 -12.03
C PHE A 136 -38.37 -15.73 -10.70
N TYR A 137 -37.35 -15.82 -9.84
CA TYR A 137 -37.29 -15.11 -8.57
C TYR A 137 -37.46 -13.59 -8.74
N ARG A 138 -36.75 -12.98 -9.70
CA ARG A 138 -36.86 -11.54 -9.94
C ARG A 138 -38.27 -11.14 -10.40
N THR A 139 -38.91 -11.97 -11.20
CA THR A 139 -40.27 -11.72 -11.72
C THR A 139 -41.31 -11.78 -10.61
N VAL A 140 -41.21 -12.81 -9.74
CA VAL A 140 -42.07 -12.93 -8.56
C VAL A 140 -41.82 -11.77 -7.59
N LEU A 141 -40.55 -11.45 -7.29
CA LEU A 141 -40.19 -10.34 -6.41
C LEU A 141 -40.71 -8.99 -6.91
N TRP A 142 -40.66 -8.74 -8.21
CA TRP A 142 -41.19 -7.52 -8.83
C TRP A 142 -42.71 -7.42 -8.71
N LYS A 143 -43.43 -8.54 -8.89
CA LYS A 143 -44.89 -8.60 -8.78
C LYS A 143 -45.41 -8.47 -7.35
N VAL A 144 -44.69 -9.03 -6.37
CA VAL A 144 -45.09 -8.97 -4.95
C VAL A 144 -44.69 -7.63 -4.33
N GLY A 145 -43.51 -7.12 -4.66
CA GLY A 145 -42.95 -5.91 -4.08
C GLY A 145 -42.11 -6.19 -2.83
N LYS A 146 -40.91 -5.60 -2.78
CA LYS A 146 -39.93 -5.80 -1.70
C LYS A 146 -40.47 -5.37 -0.32
N GLU A 147 -41.16 -4.24 -0.29
CA GLU A 147 -41.70 -3.63 0.93
C GLU A 147 -42.82 -4.49 1.53
N VAL A 148 -43.66 -5.09 0.68
CA VAL A 148 -44.76 -5.98 1.09
C VAL A 148 -44.21 -7.27 1.70
N LEU A 149 -43.13 -7.83 1.13
CA LEU A 149 -42.47 -9.02 1.67
C LEU A 149 -41.78 -8.77 3.02
N GLU A 150 -41.33 -7.55 3.29
CA GLU A 150 -40.69 -7.18 4.55
C GLU A 150 -41.71 -6.89 5.67
N SER A 151 -42.94 -6.50 5.34
CA SER A 151 -43.99 -6.16 6.31
C SER A 151 -45.01 -7.27 6.62
N SER A 152 -44.99 -8.38 5.88
CA SER A 152 -46.02 -9.43 5.97
C SER A 152 -45.71 -10.50 7.03
N VAL A 153 -46.75 -11.00 7.69
CA VAL A 153 -46.66 -12.14 8.63
C VAL A 153 -46.49 -13.45 7.85
N ASP A 154 -45.74 -14.43 8.37
CA ASP A 154 -45.34 -15.66 7.67
C ASP A 154 -46.47 -16.42 6.94
N THR A 155 -47.68 -16.46 7.51
CA THR A 155 -48.85 -17.11 6.90
C THR A 155 -49.46 -16.29 5.75
N GLU A 156 -49.45 -14.96 5.87
CA GLU A 156 -49.92 -14.04 4.82
C GLU A 156 -48.92 -13.96 3.67
N LEU A 157 -47.62 -14.00 4.00
CA LEU A 157 -46.51 -14.05 3.05
C LEU A 157 -46.64 -15.24 2.10
N TYR A 158 -46.95 -16.43 2.62
CA TYR A 158 -47.08 -17.64 1.82
C TYR A 158 -48.26 -17.54 0.83
N HIS A 159 -49.40 -17.01 1.26
CA HIS A 159 -50.57 -16.83 0.40
C HIS A 159 -50.34 -15.77 -0.69
N LEU A 160 -49.77 -14.62 -0.33
CA LEU A 160 -49.46 -13.52 -1.25
C LEU A 160 -48.44 -13.94 -2.32
N VAL A 161 -47.38 -14.66 -1.91
CA VAL A 161 -46.38 -15.19 -2.84
C VAL A 161 -47.00 -16.29 -3.70
N GLY A 162 -47.80 -17.19 -3.13
CA GLY A 162 -48.46 -18.28 -3.85
C GLY A 162 -49.37 -17.81 -4.98
N GLU A 163 -50.17 -16.77 -4.74
CA GLU A 163 -51.02 -16.15 -5.77
C GLU A 163 -50.17 -15.59 -6.94
N LYS A 164 -49.07 -14.90 -6.63
CA LYS A 164 -48.19 -14.33 -7.66
C LYS A 164 -47.31 -15.36 -8.36
N VAL A 165 -46.98 -16.46 -7.70
CA VAL A 165 -46.30 -17.61 -8.30
C VAL A 165 -47.23 -18.31 -9.29
N ALA A 166 -48.51 -18.53 -8.93
CA ALA A 166 -49.52 -19.09 -9.82
C ALA A 166 -49.71 -18.23 -11.08
N GLU A 167 -49.77 -16.90 -10.92
CA GLU A 167 -49.82 -15.94 -12.04
C GLU A 167 -48.56 -15.95 -12.93
N VAL A 168 -47.38 -16.27 -12.40
CA VAL A 168 -46.11 -16.29 -13.16
C VAL A 168 -45.91 -17.62 -13.89
N LEU A 169 -46.31 -18.74 -13.28
CA LEU A 169 -46.23 -20.07 -13.89
C LEU A 169 -47.35 -20.32 -14.91
N ASN A 170 -48.46 -19.60 -14.82
CA ASN A 170 -49.68 -19.85 -15.61
C ASN A 170 -50.13 -21.33 -15.54
N SER A 171 -49.94 -21.93 -14.36
CA SER A 171 -50.27 -23.31 -14.04
C SER A 171 -51.40 -23.33 -13.03
N SER A 172 -52.27 -24.34 -13.09
CA SER A 172 -53.30 -24.60 -12.07
C SER A 172 -52.92 -25.78 -11.18
N ASP A 173 -51.72 -26.35 -11.35
CA ASP A 173 -51.22 -27.44 -10.53
C ASP A 173 -50.83 -26.91 -9.15
N LYS A 174 -51.63 -27.28 -8.14
CA LYS A 174 -51.44 -26.84 -6.76
C LYS A 174 -50.11 -27.34 -6.19
N HIS A 175 -49.65 -28.52 -6.59
CA HIS A 175 -48.38 -29.07 -6.10
C HIS A 175 -47.19 -28.25 -6.61
N GLU A 176 -47.19 -27.89 -7.90
CA GLU A 176 -46.13 -27.10 -8.51
C GLU A 176 -46.05 -25.68 -7.90
N ILE A 177 -47.22 -25.08 -7.66
CA ILE A 177 -47.33 -23.75 -7.04
C ILE A 177 -46.80 -23.76 -5.60
N ASP A 178 -47.20 -24.73 -4.78
CA ASP A 178 -46.79 -24.82 -3.38
C ASP A 178 -45.26 -25.06 -3.26
N GLU A 179 -44.69 -25.90 -4.13
CA GLU A 179 -43.25 -26.16 -4.19
C GLU A 179 -42.44 -24.90 -4.56
N LYS A 180 -42.83 -24.20 -5.63
CA LYS A 180 -42.13 -22.99 -6.09
C LYS A 180 -42.30 -21.81 -5.12
N THR A 181 -43.43 -21.74 -4.42
CA THR A 181 -43.69 -20.75 -3.36
C THR A 181 -42.78 -20.99 -2.16
N GLY A 182 -42.68 -22.24 -1.69
CA GLY A 182 -41.77 -22.64 -0.62
C GLY A 182 -40.31 -22.34 -0.97
N TRP A 183 -39.88 -22.70 -2.18
CA TRP A 183 -38.55 -22.39 -2.71
C TRP A 183 -38.27 -20.88 -2.71
N PHE A 184 -39.19 -20.06 -3.22
CA PHE A 184 -39.02 -18.60 -3.29
C PHE A 184 -38.81 -18.00 -1.90
N ILE A 185 -39.64 -18.38 -0.92
CA ILE A 185 -39.58 -17.86 0.45
C ILE A 185 -38.27 -18.25 1.13
N ASN A 186 -37.81 -19.49 0.94
CA ASN A 186 -36.54 -19.96 1.49
C ASN A 186 -35.36 -19.17 0.92
N LYS A 187 -35.34 -18.98 -0.41
CA LYS A 187 -34.29 -18.18 -1.08
C LYS A 187 -34.34 -16.71 -0.70
N TRP A 188 -35.53 -16.12 -0.57
CA TRP A 188 -35.72 -14.76 -0.08
C TRP A 188 -35.13 -14.57 1.33
N ARG A 189 -35.47 -15.47 2.26
CA ARG A 189 -34.92 -15.44 3.63
C ARG A 189 -33.41 -15.64 3.65
N ALA A 190 -32.88 -16.55 2.83
CA ALA A 190 -31.43 -16.76 2.72
C ALA A 190 -30.70 -15.55 2.13
N ALA A 191 -31.25 -14.91 1.09
CA ALA A 191 -30.70 -13.70 0.49
C ALA A 191 -30.70 -12.49 1.44
N GLN A 192 -31.70 -12.38 2.32
CA GLN A 192 -31.80 -11.34 3.34
C GLN A 192 -30.82 -11.53 4.51
N LYS A 193 -30.44 -12.78 4.82
CA LYS A 193 -29.39 -13.07 5.83
C LYS A 193 -27.99 -12.63 5.38
N ILE A 194 -27.78 -12.32 4.09
CA ILE A 194 -26.51 -11.81 3.58
C ILE A 194 -26.35 -10.35 4.04
N GLY A 195 -25.81 -10.20 5.25
CA GLY A 195 -25.60 -8.89 5.86
C GLY A 195 -24.54 -8.05 5.13
N PHE A 196 -24.73 -6.74 5.11
CA PHE A 196 -23.74 -5.81 4.57
C PHE A 196 -22.41 -5.90 5.34
N PHE A 197 -22.46 -6.04 6.65
CA PHE A 197 -21.26 -5.98 7.49
C PHE A 197 -20.56 -7.35 7.61
N LYS A 198 -19.32 -7.46 7.14
CA LYS A 198 -18.43 -8.59 7.46
C LYS A 198 -17.26 -8.08 8.30
N PRO A 199 -17.00 -8.67 9.49
CA PRO A 199 -15.96 -8.17 10.41
C PRO A 199 -14.54 -8.26 9.84
N GLN A 200 -14.31 -9.11 8.84
CA GLN A 200 -13.02 -9.22 8.15
C GLN A 200 -12.60 -7.91 7.45
N TYR A 201 -13.56 -7.12 6.92
CA TYR A 201 -13.23 -5.85 6.25
C TYR A 201 -12.85 -4.73 7.23
N LEU A 202 -13.32 -4.79 8.48
CA LEU A 202 -12.92 -3.81 9.50
C LEU A 202 -11.42 -3.84 9.76
N TRP A 203 -10.84 -5.03 9.83
CA TRP A 203 -9.40 -5.19 10.03
C TRP A 203 -8.59 -4.55 8.89
N LEU A 204 -9.04 -4.72 7.64
CA LEU A 204 -8.40 -4.11 6.49
C LEU A 204 -8.51 -2.57 6.50
N ILE A 205 -9.67 -2.05 6.91
CA ILE A 205 -9.90 -0.60 7.05
C ILE A 205 -9.00 -0.02 8.15
N LEU A 206 -8.84 -0.72 9.28
CA LEU A 206 -7.98 -0.29 10.39
C LEU A 206 -6.49 -0.25 10.00
N ILE A 207 -6.01 -1.24 9.23
CA ILE A 207 -4.62 -1.28 8.75
C ILE A 207 -4.30 -0.07 7.85
N SER A 208 -5.29 0.49 7.16
CA SER A 208 -5.06 1.65 6.27
C SER A 208 -4.57 2.91 6.99
N LEU A 209 -4.79 3.04 8.30
CA LEU A 209 -4.28 4.16 9.11
C LEU A 209 -2.75 4.21 9.19
N PHE A 210 -2.09 3.05 9.08
CA PHE A 210 -0.62 2.93 9.14
C PHE A 210 0.06 3.11 7.78
N LEU A 211 -0.73 3.18 6.71
CA LEU A 211 -0.22 3.18 5.34
C LEU A 211 0.59 4.45 5.00
N PRO A 212 0.22 5.66 5.47
CA PRO A 212 1.08 6.84 5.36
C PRO A 212 2.42 6.67 6.07
N ASP A 213 2.47 6.01 7.22
CA ASP A 213 3.72 5.77 7.97
C ASP A 213 4.66 4.83 7.20
N ILE A 214 4.11 3.74 6.66
CA ILE A 214 4.85 2.80 5.80
C ILE A 214 5.46 3.54 4.61
N PHE A 215 4.69 4.43 3.98
CA PHE A 215 5.17 5.19 2.83
C PHE A 215 6.30 6.16 3.20
N LEU A 216 6.18 6.85 4.34
CA LEU A 216 7.25 7.72 4.84
C LEU A 216 8.50 6.93 5.25
N ALA A 217 8.34 5.74 5.84
CA ALA A 217 9.44 4.85 6.17
C ALA A 217 10.17 4.36 4.91
N ILE A 218 9.44 3.93 3.88
CA ILE A 218 10.01 3.57 2.58
C ILE A 218 10.77 4.75 1.98
N ARG A 219 10.18 5.96 2.00
CA ARG A 219 10.85 7.15 1.50
C ARG A 219 12.14 7.45 2.27
N TRP A 220 12.11 7.36 3.60
CA TRP A 220 13.28 7.52 4.44
C TRP A 220 14.38 6.53 4.06
N LEU A 221 14.04 5.25 3.87
CA LEU A 221 14.99 4.22 3.44
C LEU A 221 15.56 4.50 2.05
N VAL A 222 14.71 4.86 1.07
CA VAL A 222 15.14 5.20 -0.29
C VAL A 222 16.05 6.43 -0.29
N LYS A 223 15.70 7.48 0.45
CA LYS A 223 16.56 8.66 0.61
C LYS A 223 17.87 8.30 1.29
N GLY A 224 17.84 7.52 2.37
CA GLY A 224 19.05 7.05 3.04
C GLY A 224 19.97 6.27 2.09
N ALA A 225 19.42 5.43 1.22
CA ALA A 225 20.16 4.73 0.19
C ALA A 225 20.75 5.69 -0.87
N LEU A 226 19.98 6.67 -1.34
CA LEU A 226 20.44 7.68 -2.30
C LEU A 226 21.56 8.55 -1.70
N TYR A 227 21.40 9.01 -0.45
CA TYR A 227 22.39 9.79 0.29
C TYR A 227 23.69 9.01 0.49
N LYS A 228 23.61 7.72 0.85
CA LYS A 228 24.77 6.84 0.96
C LYS A 228 25.48 6.65 -0.40
N LYS A 229 24.71 6.34 -1.45
CA LYS A 229 25.25 6.17 -2.82
C LYS A 229 25.96 7.43 -3.30
N GLU A 230 25.42 8.61 -2.97
CA GLU A 230 26.03 9.87 -3.36
C GLU A 230 27.30 10.18 -2.57
N ILE A 231 27.35 9.88 -1.28
CA ILE A 231 28.60 9.98 -0.50
C ILE A 231 29.68 9.06 -1.07
N ILE A 232 29.36 7.80 -1.38
CA ILE A 232 30.31 6.86 -1.99
C ILE A 232 30.86 7.42 -3.32
N LYS A 233 29.98 7.99 -4.16
CA LYS A 233 30.40 8.65 -5.39
C LYS A 233 31.37 9.81 -5.12
N LEU A 234 31.07 10.66 -4.14
CA LEU A 234 31.92 11.80 -3.79
C LEU A 234 33.26 11.35 -3.20
N GLU A 235 33.28 10.32 -2.37
CA GLU A 235 34.50 9.71 -1.85
C GLU A 235 35.38 9.15 -2.96
N TYR A 236 34.80 8.48 -3.95
CA TYR A 236 35.55 7.96 -5.10
C TYR A 236 36.15 9.09 -5.95
N ILE A 237 35.37 10.14 -6.22
CA ILE A 237 35.87 11.33 -6.94
C ILE A 237 37.01 11.99 -6.15
N PHE A 238 36.83 12.14 -4.83
CA PHE A 238 37.84 12.68 -3.94
C PHE A 238 39.12 11.83 -3.97
N GLN A 239 39.01 10.50 -3.85
CA GLN A 239 40.14 9.57 -3.91
C GLN A 239 40.92 9.68 -5.22
N LEU A 240 40.21 9.70 -6.35
CA LEU A 240 40.82 9.82 -7.67
C LEU A 240 41.58 11.14 -7.83
N LEU A 241 40.97 12.25 -7.44
CA LEU A 241 41.59 13.58 -7.57
C LEU A 241 42.72 13.78 -6.55
N ALA A 242 42.58 13.24 -5.34
CA ALA A 242 43.55 13.37 -4.27
C ALA A 242 44.88 12.64 -4.54
N ARG A 243 44.86 11.61 -5.42
CA ARG A 243 46.04 10.85 -5.88
C ARG A 243 46.80 11.52 -7.03
N ILE A 244 46.25 12.56 -7.65
CA ILE A 244 46.92 13.29 -8.73
C ILE A 244 47.80 14.38 -8.10
N ASP A 245 49.09 14.32 -8.40
CA ASP A 245 50.04 15.34 -7.93
C ASP A 245 49.70 16.73 -8.50
N GLY A 246 49.72 17.73 -7.63
CA GLY A 246 49.52 19.14 -8.00
C GLY A 246 48.07 19.66 -7.97
N ILE A 247 47.08 18.83 -7.65
CA ILE A 247 45.69 19.31 -7.47
C ILE A 247 45.51 19.94 -6.08
N ASN A 248 44.96 21.16 -6.03
CA ASN A 248 44.64 21.81 -4.77
C ASN A 248 43.34 21.25 -4.18
N THR A 249 43.26 21.16 -2.86
CA THR A 249 42.03 20.72 -2.15
C THR A 249 40.81 21.53 -2.58
N LEU A 250 40.96 22.82 -2.85
CA LEU A 250 39.86 23.68 -3.30
C LEU A 250 39.33 23.28 -4.68
N ASP A 251 40.19 22.84 -5.59
CA ASP A 251 39.79 22.37 -6.92
C ASP A 251 39.02 21.04 -6.81
N ILE A 252 39.48 20.16 -5.90
CA ILE A 252 38.75 18.93 -5.56
C ILE A 252 37.35 19.26 -5.03
N ILE A 253 37.24 20.24 -4.12
CA ILE A 253 35.96 20.66 -3.55
C ILE A 253 35.01 21.21 -4.62
N CYS A 254 35.52 22.02 -5.56
CA CYS A 254 34.72 22.53 -6.67
C CYS A 254 34.25 21.42 -7.63
N GLU A 255 35.04 20.37 -7.86
CA GLU A 255 34.59 19.22 -8.64
C GLU A 255 33.57 18.35 -7.89
N LEU A 256 33.69 18.23 -6.57
CA LEU A 256 32.69 17.57 -5.73
C LEU A 256 31.35 18.32 -5.76
N GLU A 257 31.38 19.66 -5.72
CA GLU A 257 30.19 20.52 -5.86
C GLU A 257 29.46 20.23 -7.18
N LYS A 258 30.17 20.28 -8.33
CA LYS A 258 29.58 20.02 -9.65
C LYS A 258 29.05 18.59 -9.80
N SER A 259 29.69 17.65 -9.12
CA SER A 259 29.38 16.23 -9.24
C SER A 259 28.24 15.75 -8.34
N SER A 260 27.92 16.51 -7.29
CA SER A 260 26.80 16.24 -6.38
C SER A 260 25.53 16.93 -6.86
N LYS A 261 24.42 16.21 -6.92
CA LYS A 261 23.09 16.79 -7.15
C LYS A 261 22.32 16.99 -5.84
N THR A 262 22.68 16.25 -4.80
CA THR A 262 21.96 16.21 -3.53
C THR A 262 22.62 17.08 -2.47
N TYR A 263 23.96 17.17 -2.46
CA TYR A 263 24.72 18.02 -1.54
C TYR A 263 25.27 19.29 -2.21
N GLU A 264 24.84 19.60 -3.44
CA GLU A 264 25.31 20.75 -4.24
C GLU A 264 25.31 22.05 -3.43
N ASP A 265 24.16 22.42 -2.84
CA ASP A 265 24.01 23.66 -2.06
C ASP A 265 24.93 23.71 -0.83
N TRP A 266 25.16 22.56 -0.19
CA TRP A 266 26.01 22.47 0.98
C TRP A 266 27.48 22.54 0.59
N LEU A 267 27.89 21.85 -0.47
CA LEU A 267 29.25 21.88 -1.01
C LEU A 267 29.61 23.26 -1.58
N LYS A 268 28.66 23.94 -2.20
CA LYS A 268 28.83 25.32 -2.68
C LYS A 268 29.09 26.31 -1.55
N GLN A 269 28.28 26.24 -0.48
CA GLN A 269 28.50 27.08 0.71
C GLN A 269 29.81 26.71 1.41
N PHE A 270 30.13 25.42 1.48
CA PHE A 270 31.41 24.94 2.01
C PHE A 270 32.59 25.50 1.22
N ALA A 271 32.58 25.41 -0.11
CA ALA A 271 33.64 25.95 -0.98
C ALA A 271 33.83 27.46 -0.78
N ALA A 272 32.72 28.20 -0.63
CA ALA A 272 32.75 29.62 -0.36
C ALA A 272 33.38 29.95 1.01
N ILE A 273 33.04 29.22 2.07
CA ILE A 273 33.61 29.43 3.41
C ILE A 273 35.08 28.98 3.46
N PHE A 274 35.40 27.82 2.87
CA PHE A 274 36.73 27.21 2.86
C PHE A 274 37.79 28.11 2.22
N ARG A 275 37.40 28.94 1.23
CA ARG A 275 38.27 29.97 0.62
C ARG A 275 38.83 30.97 1.63
N TYR A 276 38.06 31.29 2.67
CA TYR A 276 38.44 32.29 3.68
C TYR A 276 38.97 31.63 4.96
N ASP A 277 38.33 30.55 5.41
CA ASP A 277 38.69 29.84 6.63
C ASP A 277 38.43 28.33 6.46
N LYS A 278 39.53 27.57 6.31
CA LYS A 278 39.48 26.12 6.07
C LYS A 278 38.75 25.37 7.19
N LYS A 279 38.99 25.76 8.44
CA LYS A 279 38.45 25.06 9.62
C LYS A 279 36.95 25.31 9.76
N LYS A 280 36.52 26.56 9.60
CA LYS A 280 35.08 26.90 9.58
C LYS A 280 34.33 26.25 8.42
N GLY A 281 34.99 26.01 7.29
CA GLY A 281 34.44 25.24 6.20
C GLY A 281 34.08 23.82 6.64
N PHE A 282 35.03 23.09 7.24
CA PHE A 282 34.78 21.73 7.69
C PHE A 282 33.73 21.67 8.81
N ASP A 283 33.78 22.61 9.77
CA ASP A 283 32.76 22.72 10.82
C ASP A 283 31.35 22.91 10.22
N TYR A 284 31.22 23.69 9.14
CA TYR A 284 29.94 23.88 8.47
C TYR A 284 29.36 22.57 7.90
N LEU A 285 30.19 21.72 7.27
CA LEU A 285 29.73 20.43 6.74
C LEU A 285 29.38 19.43 7.85
N LYS A 286 30.20 19.34 8.90
CA LYS A 286 29.96 18.43 10.04
C LYS A 286 28.65 18.76 10.77
N ASN A 287 28.30 20.04 10.86
CA ASN A 287 27.07 20.49 11.51
C ASN A 287 25.77 20.20 10.72
N LYS A 288 25.83 19.61 9.51
CA LYS A 288 24.63 19.26 8.72
C LYS A 288 23.87 18.03 9.22
N ASN A 289 24.27 17.44 10.34
CA ASN A 289 23.57 16.33 11.00
C ASN A 289 23.41 15.07 10.12
N VAL A 290 24.28 14.91 9.12
CA VAL A 290 24.37 13.71 8.26
C VAL A 290 25.65 12.97 8.61
N LYS A 291 25.54 11.83 9.32
CA LYS A 291 26.70 11.08 9.85
C LYS A 291 27.73 10.72 8.77
N SER A 292 27.28 10.28 7.60
CA SER A 292 28.15 9.92 6.48
C SER A 292 28.86 11.14 5.88
N LEU A 293 28.19 12.29 5.79
CA LEU A 293 28.79 13.53 5.30
C LEU A 293 29.79 14.11 6.32
N SER A 294 29.49 14.03 7.61
CA SER A 294 30.43 14.43 8.68
C SER A 294 31.70 13.60 8.62
N LYS A 295 31.57 12.27 8.49
CA LYS A 295 32.71 11.37 8.38
C LYS A 295 33.55 11.66 7.13
N PHE A 296 32.90 11.91 6.00
CA PHE A 296 33.59 12.31 4.78
C PHE A 296 34.30 13.66 4.94
N ALA A 297 33.67 14.64 5.61
CA ALA A 297 34.29 15.92 5.93
C ALA A 297 35.50 15.78 6.86
N ASP A 298 35.47 14.86 7.83
CA ASP A 298 36.63 14.53 8.68
C ASP A 298 37.82 14.03 7.84
N ILE A 299 37.58 13.12 6.88
CA ILE A 299 38.64 12.60 6.00
C ILE A 299 39.21 13.71 5.12
N MET A 300 38.36 14.57 4.56
CA MET A 300 38.80 15.72 3.77
C MET A 300 39.60 16.74 4.61
N GLU A 301 39.26 16.91 5.89
CA GLU A 301 39.99 17.77 6.81
C GLU A 301 41.39 17.22 7.09
N ILE A 302 41.50 15.92 7.36
CA ILE A 302 42.80 15.25 7.56
C ILE A 302 43.67 15.44 6.32
N TYR A 303 43.11 15.21 5.13
CA TYR A 303 43.81 15.40 3.85
C TYR A 303 44.29 16.85 3.66
N SER A 304 43.45 17.82 4.02
CA SER A 304 43.72 19.24 3.75
C SER A 304 44.64 19.91 4.76
N LEU A 305 44.62 19.47 6.02
CA LEU A 305 45.23 20.20 7.14
C LEU A 305 46.35 19.42 7.84
N HIS A 306 46.38 18.09 7.74
CA HIS A 306 47.26 17.25 8.53
C HIS A 306 48.21 16.45 7.65
N ASP A 307 47.70 15.43 6.97
CA ASP A 307 48.51 14.50 6.20
C ASP A 307 47.69 13.87 5.07
N LYS A 308 48.20 14.00 3.84
CA LYS A 308 47.58 13.47 2.62
C LYS A 308 47.62 11.94 2.58
N GLU A 309 48.74 11.33 2.98
CA GLU A 309 48.92 9.89 2.90
C GLU A 309 48.03 9.18 3.93
N VAL A 310 47.96 9.71 5.15
CA VAL A 310 47.09 9.17 6.21
C VAL A 310 45.61 9.23 5.80
N ALA A 311 45.17 10.36 5.21
CA ALA A 311 43.79 10.48 4.74
C ALA A 311 43.46 9.48 3.62
N LEU A 312 44.39 9.26 2.68
CA LEU A 312 44.22 8.29 1.61
C LEU A 312 44.20 6.85 2.13
N GLN A 313 45.05 6.51 3.11
CA GLN A 313 45.04 5.19 3.76
C GLN A 313 43.73 4.92 4.49
N ILE A 314 43.19 5.92 5.20
CA ILE A 314 41.88 5.80 5.86
C ILE A 314 40.78 5.55 4.83
N LEU A 315 40.79 6.30 3.72
CA LEU A 315 39.77 6.19 2.68
C LEU A 315 39.86 4.88 1.89
N ASP A 316 41.08 4.39 1.62
CA ASP A 316 41.34 3.09 0.99
C ASP A 316 40.86 1.94 1.89
N ARG A 317 41.13 2.02 3.20
CA ARG A 317 40.64 1.04 4.17
C ARG A 317 39.11 1.04 4.26
N GLU A 318 38.48 2.21 4.27
CA GLU A 318 37.01 2.31 4.30
C GLU A 318 36.34 1.86 3.00
N ALA A 319 37.01 2.01 1.85
CA ALA A 319 36.55 1.43 0.60
C ALA A 319 36.63 -0.09 0.66
N MET A 320 37.76 -0.64 1.10
CA MET A 320 37.99 -2.08 1.21
C MET A 320 37.01 -2.76 2.19
N GLU A 321 36.82 -2.20 3.40
CA GLU A 321 35.85 -2.71 4.39
C GLU A 321 34.40 -2.66 3.86
N ARG A 322 34.06 -1.69 3.01
CA ARG A 322 32.74 -1.61 2.37
C ARG A 322 32.59 -2.62 1.25
N ASP A 323 33.60 -2.81 0.41
CA ASP A 323 33.55 -3.79 -0.66
C ASP A 323 33.44 -5.21 -0.07
N GLU A 324 34.17 -5.50 1.01
CA GLU A 324 34.02 -6.73 1.78
C GLU A 324 32.61 -6.89 2.39
N ALA A 325 32.05 -5.82 2.95
CA ALA A 325 30.69 -5.83 3.49
C ALA A 325 29.62 -6.00 2.40
N ILE A 326 29.81 -5.41 1.21
CA ILE A 326 28.90 -5.56 0.07
C ILE A 326 28.98 -7.00 -0.46
N ILE A 327 30.16 -7.60 -0.51
CA ILE A 327 30.34 -9.00 -0.92
C ILE A 327 29.67 -9.93 0.10
N MET A 328 29.86 -9.72 1.40
CA MET A 328 29.18 -10.49 2.46
C MET A 328 27.65 -10.33 2.42
N VAL A 329 27.15 -9.10 2.23
CA VAL A 329 25.70 -8.84 2.16
C VAL A 329 25.11 -9.32 0.83
N ALA A 330 25.87 -9.34 -0.27
CA ALA A 330 25.42 -9.91 -1.54
C ALA A 330 25.16 -11.43 -1.43
N ASP A 331 25.99 -12.14 -0.66
CA ASP A 331 25.74 -13.55 -0.31
C ASP A 331 24.45 -13.71 0.54
N GLU A 332 24.27 -12.88 1.58
CA GLU A 332 23.07 -12.96 2.43
C GLU A 332 21.78 -12.45 1.75
N THR A 333 21.88 -11.49 0.83
CA THR A 333 20.72 -10.95 0.10
C THR A 333 20.29 -11.84 -1.06
N LEU A 334 21.18 -12.66 -1.62
CA LEU A 334 20.81 -13.75 -2.54
C LEU A 334 19.83 -14.70 -1.85
N ASP A 335 20.11 -15.11 -0.60
CA ASP A 335 19.21 -15.95 0.19
C ASP A 335 17.86 -15.29 0.53
N LEU A 336 17.85 -13.98 0.81
CA LEU A 336 16.63 -13.25 1.20
C LEU A 336 15.76 -12.90 -0.02
N ILE A 337 16.37 -12.59 -1.17
CA ILE A 337 15.66 -12.40 -2.44
C ILE A 337 15.08 -13.73 -2.92
N ASP A 338 15.82 -14.84 -2.79
CA ASP A 338 15.33 -16.17 -3.11
C ASP A 338 14.20 -16.61 -2.16
N LEU A 339 14.27 -16.25 -0.87
CA LEU A 339 13.18 -16.49 0.09
C LEU A 339 11.93 -15.66 -0.24
N ILE A 340 12.08 -14.38 -0.62
CA ILE A 340 10.96 -13.52 -1.03
C ILE A 340 10.38 -14.01 -2.36
N ALA A 341 11.22 -14.40 -3.32
CA ALA A 341 10.80 -15.00 -4.58
C ALA A 341 10.06 -16.32 -4.34
N PHE A 342 10.56 -17.17 -3.43
CA PHE A 342 9.90 -18.40 -3.02
C PHE A 342 8.54 -18.13 -2.36
N ILE A 343 8.46 -17.22 -1.39
CA ILE A 343 7.20 -16.84 -0.73
C ILE A 343 6.22 -16.19 -1.71
N SER A 344 6.70 -15.45 -2.71
CA SER A 344 5.84 -14.79 -3.71
C SER A 344 5.38 -15.74 -4.83
N ILE A 345 6.20 -16.71 -5.21
CA ILE A 345 5.94 -17.63 -6.32
C ILE A 345 5.19 -18.87 -5.85
N VAL A 346 5.43 -19.37 -4.64
CA VAL A 346 4.78 -20.58 -4.11
C VAL A 346 3.24 -20.51 -4.10
N PRO A 347 2.58 -19.40 -3.70
CA PRO A 347 1.12 -19.30 -3.77
C PRO A 347 0.60 -19.33 -5.22
N LEU A 348 1.36 -18.74 -6.15
CA LEU A 348 1.07 -18.72 -7.58
C LEU A 348 1.23 -20.10 -8.22
N VAL A 349 2.31 -20.81 -7.88
CA VAL A 349 2.57 -22.20 -8.30
C VAL A 349 1.57 -23.15 -7.68
N TYR A 350 1.15 -22.93 -6.42
CA TYR A 350 0.10 -23.71 -5.78
C TYR A 350 -1.26 -23.49 -6.45
N GLU A 351 -1.64 -22.26 -6.78
CA GLU A 351 -2.87 -21.99 -7.53
C GLU A 351 -2.80 -22.53 -8.96
N LEU A 352 -1.66 -22.41 -9.65
CA LEU A 352 -1.44 -23.04 -10.97
C LEU A 352 -1.52 -24.56 -10.90
N ALA A 353 -0.87 -25.17 -9.92
CA ALA A 353 -0.94 -26.61 -9.69
C ALA A 353 -2.38 -27.04 -9.39
N ARG A 354 -3.12 -26.29 -8.58
CA ARG A 354 -4.54 -26.54 -8.31
C ARG A 354 -5.42 -26.38 -9.55
N LEU A 355 -5.19 -25.33 -10.35
CA LEU A 355 -5.88 -25.06 -11.62
C LEU A 355 -5.59 -26.11 -12.69
N MET A 356 -4.42 -26.76 -12.66
CA MET A 356 -4.06 -27.83 -13.60
C MET A 356 -4.42 -29.23 -13.09
N LEU A 357 -4.20 -29.53 -11.80
CA LEU A 357 -4.50 -30.84 -11.21
C LEU A 357 -6.01 -31.06 -11.08
N ASN A 358 -6.80 -30.06 -10.70
CA ASN A 358 -8.24 -30.24 -10.54
C ASN A 358 -8.92 -30.71 -11.83
N PRO A 359 -8.74 -30.08 -13.00
CA PRO A 359 -9.35 -30.56 -14.24
C PRO A 359 -8.75 -31.89 -14.74
N MET A 360 -7.48 -32.19 -14.42
CA MET A 360 -6.91 -33.51 -14.72
C MET A 360 -7.52 -34.61 -13.84
N LEU A 361 -7.69 -34.36 -12.54
CA LEU A 361 -8.41 -35.25 -11.63
C LEU A 361 -9.87 -35.41 -12.06
N ASP A 362 -10.54 -34.33 -12.46
CA ASP A 362 -11.92 -34.36 -12.97
C ASP A 362 -12.04 -35.17 -14.27
N MET A 363 -11.06 -35.07 -15.18
CA MET A 363 -11.01 -35.90 -16.39
C MET A 363 -10.77 -37.38 -16.05
N VAL A 364 -9.92 -37.68 -15.06
CA VAL A 364 -9.67 -39.05 -14.60
C VAL A 364 -10.93 -39.61 -13.94
N TYR A 365 -11.60 -38.85 -13.07
CA TYR A 365 -12.86 -39.26 -12.43
C TYR A 365 -13.98 -39.45 -13.46
N LYS A 366 -14.12 -38.55 -14.44
CA LYS A 366 -15.05 -38.75 -15.57
C LYS A 366 -14.71 -39.98 -16.41
N ALA A 367 -13.42 -40.24 -16.66
CA ALA A 367 -13.01 -41.42 -17.41
C ALA A 367 -13.32 -42.73 -16.66
N PHE A 368 -13.23 -42.74 -15.33
CA PHE A 368 -13.66 -43.86 -14.49
C PHE A 368 -15.18 -43.99 -14.37
N GLU A 369 -15.95 -42.93 -14.62
CA GLU A 369 -17.42 -42.97 -14.67
C GLU A 369 -17.97 -43.66 -15.95
N PHE A 370 -17.13 -43.82 -16.98
CA PHE A 370 -17.47 -44.50 -18.25
C PHE A 370 -16.99 -45.96 -18.32
N ILE A 371 -16.37 -46.49 -17.25
CA ILE A 371 -16.06 -47.93 -17.04
C ILE A 371 -17.11 -48.48 -16.07
#